data_AF-A0A7Y3GAZ4-F1
#
_entry.id   AF-A0A7Y3GAZ4-F1
#
_cell.length_a   1.000
_cell.length_b   1.000
_cell.length_c   1.000
_cell.angle_alpha   90.00
_cell.angle_beta   90.00
_cell.angle_gamma   90.00
#
_symmetry.space_group_name_H-M   'P 1'
#
loop_
_entity.id
_entity.type
_entity.pdbx_description
1 polymer ?
#
loop_
_entity_poly.entity_id
_entity_poly.type
_entity_poly.pdbx_seq_one_letter_code
_entity_poly.pdbx_strand_id
1 'polypeptide(L)'
;VGFDPARPPRPDDPEAPRDADGVVRAFELRMALLEALAEDHVDDHYAAIIREEMERADERRAAYFVASRNFLPDGNVRALGELQRVIVRHRDSKSSNRHLLDLADLYAELATEYAAAHPPESMSFEPPAFQDLVDAASRLYEAVANQDGTAEKLEAARRLEAFLAFTLRVDRDRFSR
;
A
#
# COMPACT_ATOMS: atom_id res chain seq x y z
N VAL A 1 -5.61 -3.59 -21.33
CA VAL A 1 -4.68 -4.52 -22.02
C VAL A 1 -4.06 -5.40 -20.94
N GLY A 2 -3.99 -6.72 -21.13
CA GLY A 2 -3.42 -7.66 -20.14
C GLY A 2 -4.30 -7.97 -18.93
N PHE A 3 -3.73 -8.74 -17.98
CA PHE A 3 -4.41 -9.25 -16.78
C PHE A 3 -5.00 -8.13 -15.91
N ASP A 4 -6.27 -8.29 -15.53
CA ASP A 4 -6.96 -7.41 -14.59
C ASP A 4 -7.86 -8.26 -13.70
N PRO A 5 -7.50 -8.48 -12.42
CA PRO A 5 -8.26 -9.37 -11.54
C PRO A 5 -9.66 -8.84 -11.22
N ALA A 6 -9.94 -7.54 -11.45
CA ALA A 6 -11.23 -6.93 -11.19
C ALA A 6 -12.15 -6.93 -12.43
N ARG A 7 -11.66 -7.34 -13.60
CA ARG A 7 -12.44 -7.37 -14.85
C ARG A 7 -13.00 -8.77 -15.12
N PRO A 8 -14.25 -8.90 -15.61
CA PRO A 8 -14.76 -10.18 -16.08
C PRO A 8 -13.85 -10.79 -17.18
N PRO A 9 -13.60 -12.11 -17.15
CA PRO A 9 -12.79 -12.77 -18.15
C PRO A 9 -13.46 -12.71 -19.52
N ARG A 10 -12.68 -12.36 -20.55
CA ARG A 10 -13.11 -12.43 -21.95
C ARG A 10 -12.64 -13.74 -22.60
N PRO A 11 -13.30 -14.19 -23.69
CA PRO A 11 -12.95 -15.44 -24.36
C PRO A 11 -11.48 -15.53 -24.79
N ASP A 12 -10.86 -14.39 -25.11
CA ASP A 12 -9.48 -14.30 -25.60
C ASP A 12 -8.48 -13.87 -24.51
N ASP A 13 -8.91 -13.74 -23.24
CA ASP A 13 -8.00 -13.37 -22.16
C ASP A 13 -7.07 -14.56 -21.84
N PRO A 14 -5.77 -14.31 -21.59
CA PRO A 14 -4.86 -15.37 -21.16
C PRO A 14 -5.33 -15.97 -19.84
N GLU A 15 -5.03 -17.26 -19.63
CA GLU A 15 -5.43 -17.95 -18.41
C GLU A 15 -4.91 -17.21 -17.17
N ALA A 16 -5.79 -17.05 -16.18
CA ALA A 16 -5.45 -16.35 -14.94
C ALA A 16 -4.27 -17.05 -14.25
N PRO A 17 -3.25 -16.30 -13.80
CA PRO A 17 -2.13 -16.90 -13.10
C PRO A 17 -2.58 -17.63 -11.83
N ARG A 18 -1.99 -18.80 -11.59
CA ARG A 18 -2.35 -19.69 -10.47
C ARG A 18 -1.35 -19.63 -9.31
N ASP A 19 -0.19 -19.03 -9.53
CA ASP A 19 0.88 -18.87 -8.55
C ASP A 19 1.36 -17.42 -8.47
N ALA A 20 2.09 -17.08 -7.40
CA ALA A 20 2.53 -15.72 -7.14
C ALA A 20 3.46 -15.18 -8.23
N ASP A 21 4.37 -16.01 -8.75
CA ASP A 21 5.29 -15.61 -9.81
C ASP A 21 4.54 -15.31 -11.11
N GLY A 22 3.50 -16.08 -11.41
CA GLY A 22 2.61 -15.85 -12.53
C GLY A 22 1.83 -14.56 -12.40
N VAL A 23 1.32 -14.23 -11.20
CA VAL A 23 0.63 -12.96 -10.94
C VAL A 23 1.58 -11.79 -11.18
N VAL A 24 2.82 -11.87 -10.68
CA VAL A 24 3.84 -10.83 -10.91
C VAL A 24 4.13 -10.66 -12.40
N ARG A 25 4.41 -11.74 -13.12
CA ARG A 25 4.65 -11.70 -14.57
C ARG A 25 3.46 -11.11 -15.34
N ALA A 26 2.24 -11.39 -14.92
CA ALA A 26 1.05 -10.86 -15.55
C ALA A 26 0.90 -9.35 -15.36
N PHE A 27 1.22 -8.84 -14.16
CA PHE A 27 1.29 -7.38 -13.93
C PHE A 27 2.43 -6.72 -14.69
N GLU A 28 3.61 -7.35 -14.76
CA GLU A 28 4.75 -6.84 -15.54
C GLU A 28 4.43 -6.76 -17.03
N LEU A 29 3.83 -7.80 -17.60
CA LEU A 29 3.39 -7.79 -18.98
C LEU A 29 2.35 -6.69 -19.23
N ARG A 30 1.38 -6.54 -18.33
CA ARG A 30 0.39 -5.47 -18.45
C ARG A 30 1.06 -4.09 -18.41
N MET A 31 1.99 -3.85 -17.50
CA MET A 31 2.71 -2.59 -17.41
C MET A 31 3.53 -2.31 -18.68
N ALA A 32 4.25 -3.30 -19.20
CA ALA A 32 5.01 -3.15 -20.43
C ALA A 32 4.12 -2.80 -21.63
N LEU A 33 2.93 -3.42 -21.72
CA LEU A 33 1.97 -3.11 -22.78
C LEU A 33 1.36 -1.70 -22.64
N LEU A 34 1.14 -1.24 -21.41
CA LEU A 34 0.66 0.12 -21.14
C LEU A 34 1.75 1.17 -21.39
N GLU A 35 3.00 0.87 -21.08
CA GLU A 35 4.15 1.72 -21.39
C GLU A 35 4.32 1.87 -22.91
N ALA A 36 4.26 0.77 -23.66
CA ALA A 36 4.27 0.83 -25.13
C ALA A 36 3.11 1.67 -25.68
N LEU A 37 1.90 1.50 -25.14
CA LEU A 37 0.75 2.30 -25.54
C LEU A 37 0.93 3.78 -25.19
N ALA A 38 1.59 4.10 -24.08
CA ALA A 38 1.88 5.47 -23.69
C ALA A 38 2.83 6.15 -24.68
N GLU A 39 3.82 5.42 -25.19
CA GLU A 39 4.75 5.90 -26.23
C GLU A 39 4.03 6.22 -27.54
N ASP A 40 3.07 5.38 -27.95
CA ASP A 40 2.31 5.58 -29.19
C ASP A 40 1.29 6.75 -29.10
N HIS A 41 0.92 7.17 -27.89
CA HIS A 41 -0.18 8.13 -27.66
C HIS A 41 0.22 9.37 -26.83
N VAL A 42 1.50 9.77 -26.84
CA VAL A 42 2.03 10.88 -26.01
C VAL A 42 1.24 12.19 -26.16
N ASP A 43 0.88 12.56 -27.40
CA ASP A 43 0.25 13.84 -27.74
C ASP A 43 -1.27 13.73 -28.04
N ASP A 44 -1.90 12.62 -27.65
CA ASP A 44 -3.33 12.37 -27.85
C ASP A 44 -4.11 12.39 -26.52
N HIS A 45 -5.42 12.58 -26.61
CA HIS A 45 -6.36 12.58 -25.50
C HIS A 45 -6.28 11.30 -24.65
N TYR A 46 -5.82 10.17 -25.22
CA TYR A 46 -5.64 8.92 -24.49
C TYR A 46 -4.47 8.94 -23.48
N ALA A 47 -3.50 9.87 -23.59
CA ALA A 47 -2.33 9.92 -22.70
C ALA A 47 -2.72 9.98 -21.22
N ALA A 48 -3.76 10.74 -20.87
CA ALA A 48 -4.26 10.82 -19.50
C ALA A 48 -4.88 9.49 -19.03
N ILE A 49 -5.65 8.83 -19.90
CA ILE A 49 -6.30 7.55 -19.60
C ILE A 49 -5.25 6.46 -19.42
N ILE A 50 -4.23 6.42 -20.28
CA ILE A 50 -3.16 5.42 -20.19
C ILE A 50 -2.38 5.58 -18.88
N ARG A 51 -2.05 6.81 -18.48
CA ARG A 51 -1.42 7.06 -17.17
C ARG A 51 -2.26 6.57 -16.00
N GLU A 52 -3.57 6.81 -16.01
CA GLU A 52 -4.46 6.27 -14.98
C GLU A 52 -4.53 4.73 -15.00
N GLU A 53 -4.52 4.11 -16.18
CA GLU A 53 -4.52 2.64 -16.27
C GLU A 53 -3.19 2.01 -15.80
N MET A 54 -2.07 2.72 -15.99
CA MET A 54 -0.77 2.34 -15.44
C MET A 54 -0.78 2.44 -13.91
N GLU A 55 -1.28 3.54 -13.37
CA GLU A 55 -1.44 3.73 -11.92
C GLU A 55 -2.31 2.63 -11.30
N ARG A 56 -3.50 2.37 -11.84
CA ARG A 56 -4.39 1.30 -11.37
C ARG A 56 -3.74 -0.08 -11.47
N ALA A 57 -2.88 -0.33 -12.44
CA ALA A 57 -2.17 -1.60 -12.56
C ALA A 57 -1.11 -1.77 -11.45
N ASP A 58 -0.35 -0.72 -11.13
CA ASP A 58 0.59 -0.74 -10.00
C ASP A 58 -0.15 -0.82 -8.65
N GLU A 59 -1.26 -0.09 -8.45
CA GLU A 59 -2.12 -0.19 -7.27
C GLU A 59 -2.60 -1.64 -7.04
N ARG A 60 -3.12 -2.30 -8.10
CA ARG A 60 -3.60 -3.68 -8.01
C ARG A 60 -2.48 -4.67 -7.70
N ARG A 61 -1.28 -4.44 -8.24
CA ARG A 61 -0.10 -5.21 -7.91
C ARG A 61 0.24 -5.05 -6.42
N ALA A 62 0.27 -3.83 -5.90
CA ALA A 62 0.52 -3.58 -4.50
C ALA A 62 -0.56 -4.24 -3.60
N ALA A 63 -1.84 -4.07 -3.95
CA ALA A 63 -2.96 -4.68 -3.22
C ALA A 63 -2.86 -6.22 -3.17
N TYR A 64 -2.42 -6.86 -4.25
CA TYR A 64 -2.16 -8.31 -4.26
C TYR A 64 -1.11 -8.72 -3.23
N PHE A 65 0.01 -7.99 -3.15
CA PHE A 65 1.07 -8.28 -2.18
C PHE A 65 0.63 -8.01 -0.73
N VAL A 66 -0.13 -6.93 -0.50
CA VAL A 66 -0.72 -6.64 0.82
C VAL A 66 -1.64 -7.79 1.24
N ALA A 67 -2.55 -8.22 0.37
CA ALA A 67 -3.51 -9.29 0.67
C ALA A 67 -2.84 -10.67 0.85
N SER A 68 -1.71 -10.89 0.18
CA SER A 68 -0.99 -12.17 0.19
C SER A 68 0.17 -12.21 1.19
N ARG A 69 0.44 -11.11 1.92
CA ARG A 69 1.66 -10.94 2.73
C ARG A 69 1.91 -12.07 3.74
N ASN A 70 0.84 -12.62 4.32
CA ASN A 70 0.92 -13.67 5.34
C ASN A 70 1.29 -15.06 4.77
N PHE A 71 1.20 -15.24 3.46
CA PHE A 71 1.48 -16.51 2.77
C PHE A 71 2.74 -16.47 1.91
N LEU A 72 3.35 -15.28 1.76
CA LEU A 72 4.54 -15.08 0.94
C LEU A 72 5.79 -14.98 1.81
N PRO A 73 6.93 -15.54 1.36
CA PRO A 73 8.23 -15.28 1.99
C PRO A 73 8.52 -13.77 2.00
N ASP A 74 8.89 -13.25 3.16
CA ASP A 74 9.14 -11.82 3.40
C ASP A 74 7.96 -10.92 2.98
N GLY A 75 6.73 -11.43 3.08
CA GLY A 75 5.56 -10.78 2.50
C GLY A 75 5.31 -9.36 3.02
N ASN A 76 5.60 -9.08 4.30
CA ASN A 76 5.51 -7.73 4.86
C ASN A 76 6.47 -6.76 4.17
N VAL A 77 7.73 -7.16 3.98
CA VAL A 77 8.75 -6.36 3.29
C VAL A 77 8.36 -6.13 1.83
N ARG A 78 7.84 -7.17 1.16
CA ARG A 78 7.38 -7.06 -0.23
C ARG A 78 6.18 -6.12 -0.36
N ALA A 79 5.19 -6.24 0.51
CA ALA A 79 4.01 -5.38 0.51
C ALA A 79 4.38 -3.90 0.73
N LEU A 80 5.24 -3.62 1.72
CA LEU A 80 5.78 -2.28 1.95
C LEU A 80 6.53 -1.74 0.72
N GLY A 81 7.39 -2.56 0.11
CA GLY A 81 8.15 -2.18 -1.08
C GLY A 81 7.27 -1.85 -2.28
N GLU A 82 6.19 -2.60 -2.51
CA GLU A 82 5.27 -2.33 -3.62
C GLU A 82 4.45 -1.06 -3.39
N LEU A 83 3.96 -0.80 -2.18
CA LEU A 83 3.28 0.47 -1.86
C LEU A 83 4.22 1.68 -1.99
N GLN A 84 5.47 1.56 -1.53
CA GLN A 84 6.50 2.59 -1.73
C GLN A 84 6.77 2.83 -3.23
N ARG A 85 6.80 1.77 -4.04
CA ARG A 85 6.96 1.87 -5.50
C ARG A 85 5.80 2.62 -6.16
N VAL A 86 4.55 2.39 -5.74
CA VAL A 86 3.39 3.15 -6.22
C VAL A 86 3.57 4.65 -5.93
N ILE A 87 3.93 5.01 -4.69
CA ILE A 87 4.14 6.41 -4.28
C ILE A 87 5.22 7.08 -5.14
N VAL A 88 6.37 6.43 -5.33
CA VAL A 88 7.49 7.01 -6.09
C VAL A 88 7.12 7.18 -7.56
N ARG A 89 6.48 6.19 -8.17
CA ARG A 89 6.15 6.20 -9.60
C ARG A 89 5.01 7.17 -9.95
N HIS A 90 4.05 7.33 -9.04
CA HIS A 90 2.84 8.12 -9.25
C HIS A 90 2.75 9.33 -8.31
N ARG A 91 3.90 9.90 -7.94
CA ARG A 91 3.99 11.04 -7.00
C ARG A 91 3.19 12.28 -7.45
N ASP A 92 3.09 12.49 -8.75
CA ASP A 92 2.42 13.63 -9.37
C ASP A 92 0.93 13.31 -9.68
N SER A 93 0.44 12.16 -9.23
CA SER A 93 -0.96 11.77 -9.38
C SER A 93 -1.88 12.55 -8.44
N LYS A 94 -3.11 12.74 -8.90
CA LYS A 94 -4.23 13.19 -8.07
C LYS A 94 -4.52 12.25 -6.88
N SER A 95 -4.12 10.99 -6.99
CA SER A 95 -4.28 9.96 -5.96
C SER A 95 -3.07 9.81 -5.04
N SER A 96 -2.05 10.67 -5.15
CA SER A 96 -0.81 10.58 -4.35
C SER A 96 -1.05 10.50 -2.84
N ASN A 97 -2.02 11.25 -2.31
CA ASN A 97 -2.40 11.18 -0.90
C ASN A 97 -3.05 9.86 -0.51
N ARG A 98 -3.82 9.24 -1.42
CA ARG A 98 -4.37 7.90 -1.19
C ARG A 98 -3.23 6.88 -1.07
N HIS A 99 -2.22 6.96 -1.93
CA HIS A 99 -1.06 6.05 -1.88
C HIS A 99 -0.28 6.17 -0.57
N LEU A 100 -0.10 7.40 -0.07
CA LEU A 100 0.52 7.64 1.23
C LEU A 100 -0.32 7.06 2.38
N LEU A 101 -1.65 7.20 2.31
CA LEU A 101 -2.57 6.61 3.29
C LEU A 101 -2.53 5.08 3.27
N ASP A 102 -2.51 4.46 2.10
CA ASP A 102 -2.45 2.99 1.99
C ASP A 102 -1.14 2.44 2.60
N LEU A 103 -0.02 3.15 2.42
CA LEU A 103 1.24 2.81 3.10
C LEU A 103 1.18 3.03 4.62
N ALA A 104 0.57 4.14 5.06
CA ALA A 104 0.39 4.43 6.48
C ALA A 104 -0.48 3.37 7.18
N ASP A 105 -1.55 2.94 6.51
CA ASP A 105 -2.45 1.89 6.97
C ASP A 105 -1.70 0.57 7.16
N LEU A 106 -0.84 0.18 6.21
CA LEU A 106 -0.05 -1.05 6.35
C LEU A 106 0.92 -0.96 7.53
N TYR A 107 1.63 0.17 7.73
CA TYR A 107 2.48 0.33 8.91
C TYR A 107 1.70 0.27 10.23
N ALA A 108 0.50 0.86 10.28
CA ALA A 108 -0.37 0.82 11.45
C ALA A 108 -0.90 -0.61 11.72
N GLU A 109 -1.23 -1.35 10.67
CA GLU A 109 -1.61 -2.76 10.74
C GLU A 109 -0.45 -3.61 11.29
N LEU A 110 0.76 -3.43 10.76
CA LEU A 110 1.96 -4.13 11.24
C LEU A 110 2.28 -3.81 12.70
N ALA A 111 2.09 -2.57 13.15
CA ALA A 111 2.26 -2.21 14.56
C ALA A 111 1.22 -2.94 15.44
N THR A 112 -0.01 -3.06 14.96
CA THR A 112 -1.09 -3.78 15.65
C THR A 112 -0.79 -5.28 15.75
N GLU A 113 -0.38 -5.89 14.65
CA GLU A 113 0.04 -7.30 14.59
C GLU A 113 1.23 -7.57 15.49
N TYR A 114 2.21 -6.67 15.51
CA TYR A 114 3.38 -6.77 16.38
C TYR A 114 2.98 -6.82 17.85
N ALA A 115 2.14 -5.89 18.31
CA ALA A 115 1.68 -5.84 19.70
C ALA A 115 0.78 -7.03 20.07
N ALA A 116 0.09 -7.62 19.10
CA ALA A 116 -0.70 -8.84 19.30
C ALA A 116 0.22 -10.07 19.44
N ALA A 117 1.26 -10.18 18.62
CA ALA A 117 2.23 -11.28 18.64
C ALA A 117 3.20 -11.20 19.84
N HIS A 118 3.53 -9.99 20.27
CA HIS A 118 4.39 -9.70 21.40
C HIS A 118 3.59 -8.84 22.38
N PRO A 119 2.93 -9.44 23.38
CA PRO A 119 2.17 -8.67 24.35
C PRO A 119 3.06 -7.61 25.03
N PRO A 120 2.61 -6.35 25.22
CA PRO A 120 3.46 -5.27 25.75
C PRO A 120 4.01 -5.54 27.18
N GLU A 121 3.27 -6.34 27.95
CA GLU A 121 3.59 -6.81 29.30
C GLU A 121 4.73 -7.87 29.31
N SER A 122 5.03 -8.46 28.14
CA SER A 122 5.94 -9.59 27.98
C SER A 122 7.40 -9.13 27.81
N MET A 123 8.33 -9.96 28.28
CA MET A 123 9.77 -9.78 28.01
C MET A 123 10.15 -9.95 26.54
N SER A 124 9.26 -10.52 25.72
CA SER A 124 9.44 -10.66 24.26
C SER A 124 9.08 -9.40 23.47
N PHE A 125 8.57 -8.36 24.13
CA PHE A 125 8.26 -7.10 23.47
C PHE A 125 9.55 -6.28 23.33
N GLU A 126 9.98 -6.07 22.08
CA GLU A 126 11.07 -5.16 21.74
C GLU A 126 10.50 -3.75 21.43
N PRO A 127 10.68 -2.75 22.32
CA PRO A 127 10.12 -1.42 22.11
C PRO A 127 10.64 -0.71 20.85
N PRO A 128 11.94 -0.79 20.48
CA PRO A 128 12.43 -0.14 19.27
C PRO A 128 11.73 -0.61 18.00
N ALA A 129 11.49 -1.92 17.86
CA ALA A 129 10.82 -2.49 16.69
C ALA A 129 9.38 -2.00 16.55
N PHE A 130 8.66 -1.87 17.67
CA PHE A 130 7.33 -1.27 17.68
C PHE A 130 7.37 0.22 17.32
N GLN A 131 8.31 0.96 17.90
CA GLN A 131 8.43 2.40 17.69
C GLN A 131 8.74 2.73 16.23
N ASP A 132 9.56 1.94 15.55
CA ASP A 132 9.88 2.14 14.14
C ASP A 132 8.62 2.06 13.26
N LEU A 133 7.71 1.12 13.55
CA LEU A 133 6.42 0.99 12.84
C LEU A 133 5.49 2.17 13.15
N VAL A 134 5.42 2.58 14.41
CA VAL A 134 4.61 3.72 14.86
C VAL A 134 5.07 5.03 14.23
N ASP A 135 6.37 5.28 14.21
CA ASP A 135 6.97 6.47 13.61
C ASP A 135 6.70 6.52 12.11
N ALA A 136 6.83 5.39 11.42
CA ALA A 136 6.58 5.32 9.98
C ALA A 136 5.12 5.64 9.64
N ALA A 137 4.16 4.99 10.31
CA ALA A 137 2.73 5.28 10.12
C ALA A 137 2.38 6.73 10.47
N SER A 138 2.81 7.22 11.64
CA SER A 138 2.46 8.56 12.11
C SER A 138 2.97 9.65 11.17
N ARG A 139 4.22 9.54 10.71
CA ARG A 139 4.80 10.51 9.76
C ARG A 139 4.02 10.58 8.45
N LEU A 140 3.55 9.44 7.93
CA LEU A 140 2.77 9.40 6.69
C LEU A 140 1.37 10.00 6.88
N TYR A 141 0.67 9.67 7.97
CA TYR A 141 -0.60 10.30 8.26
C TYR A 141 -0.46 11.81 8.47
N GLU A 142 0.55 12.27 9.20
CA GLU A 142 0.84 13.70 9.39
C GLU A 142 1.13 14.39 8.05
N ALA A 143 1.89 13.76 7.16
CA ALA A 143 2.18 14.29 5.83
C ALA A 143 0.92 14.55 5.01
N VAL A 144 -0.11 13.70 5.12
CA VAL A 144 -1.40 13.88 4.43
C VAL A 144 -2.32 14.84 5.20
N ALA A 145 -2.37 14.75 6.54
CA ALA A 145 -3.21 15.60 7.39
C ALA A 145 -2.80 17.09 7.35
N ASN A 146 -1.55 17.39 6.99
CA ASN A 146 -1.07 18.76 6.86
C ASN A 146 -1.32 19.36 5.46
N GLN A 147 -1.89 18.62 4.51
CA GLN A 147 -2.18 19.14 3.18
C GLN A 147 -3.57 19.76 3.09
N ASP A 148 -3.61 21.08 3.01
CA ASP A 148 -4.86 21.84 2.86
C ASP A 148 -5.55 21.60 1.51
N GLY A 149 -6.89 21.60 1.54
CA GLY A 149 -7.73 21.53 0.34
C GLY A 149 -7.95 20.13 -0.23
N THR A 150 -7.48 19.07 0.44
CA THR A 150 -7.66 17.68 0.02
C THR A 150 -8.76 16.98 0.83
N ALA A 151 -9.46 16.03 0.22
CA ALA A 151 -10.51 15.28 0.92
C ALA A 151 -9.89 14.33 1.97
N GLU A 152 -8.70 13.83 1.68
CA GLU A 152 -7.92 12.88 2.45
C GLU A 152 -7.42 13.47 3.77
N LYS A 153 -7.31 14.81 3.90
CA LYS A 153 -6.85 15.48 5.11
C LYS A 153 -7.61 15.05 6.38
N LEU A 154 -8.94 15.09 6.32
CA LEU A 154 -9.79 14.75 7.48
C LEU A 154 -9.72 13.26 7.80
N GLU A 155 -9.58 12.43 6.78
CA GLU A 155 -9.39 10.99 6.92
C GLU A 155 -8.05 10.68 7.61
N ALA A 156 -6.96 11.29 7.13
CA ALA A 156 -5.63 11.15 7.70
C ALA A 156 -5.58 11.58 9.17
N ALA A 157 -6.17 12.73 9.50
CA ALA A 157 -6.20 13.25 10.87
C ALA A 157 -6.93 12.29 11.83
N ARG A 158 -8.08 11.74 11.41
CA ARG A 158 -8.86 10.80 12.23
C ARG A 158 -8.16 9.46 12.39
N ARG A 159 -7.53 8.96 11.32
CA ARG A 159 -6.75 7.72 11.39
C ARG A 159 -5.53 7.88 12.29
N LEU A 160 -4.82 9.01 12.21
CA LEU A 160 -3.73 9.34 13.11
C LEU A 160 -4.19 9.38 14.57
N GLU A 161 -5.29 10.08 14.86
CA GLU A 161 -5.84 10.16 16.22
C GLU A 161 -6.17 8.77 16.77
N ALA A 162 -6.87 7.94 16.00
CA ALA A 162 -7.20 6.57 16.39
C ALA A 162 -5.93 5.73 16.61
N PHE A 163 -4.92 5.88 15.75
CA PHE A 163 -3.67 5.16 15.85
C PHE A 163 -2.85 5.58 17.07
N LEU A 164 -2.76 6.88 17.37
CA LEU A 164 -2.09 7.38 18.58
C LEU A 164 -2.81 6.95 19.87
N ALA A 165 -4.14 6.86 19.85
CA ALA A 165 -4.88 6.30 20.99
C ALA A 165 -4.53 4.82 21.21
N PHE A 166 -4.33 4.05 20.13
CA PHE A 166 -3.84 2.67 20.22
C PHE A 166 -2.42 2.60 20.80
N THR A 167 -1.49 3.44 20.37
CA THR A 167 -0.12 3.43 20.88
C THR A 167 -0.04 3.79 22.37
N LEU A 168 -0.83 4.77 22.81
CA LEU A 168 -0.96 5.10 24.24
C LEU A 168 -1.47 3.93 25.07
N ARG A 169 -2.39 3.11 24.52
CA ARG A 169 -2.85 1.89 25.19
C ARG A 169 -1.72 0.88 25.33
N VAL A 170 -0.96 0.65 24.25
CA VAL A 170 0.20 -0.26 24.26
C VAL A 170 1.24 0.19 25.27
N ASP A 171 1.57 1.48 25.31
CA ASP A 171 2.52 2.04 26.28
C ASP A 171 2.01 1.89 27.71
N ARG A 172 0.73 2.14 27.97
CA ARG A 172 0.13 1.92 29.29
C ARG A 172 0.27 0.46 29.71
N ASP A 173 -0.11 -0.46 28.84
CA ASP A 173 -0.08 -1.90 29.11
C ASP A 173 1.37 -2.37 29.38
N ARG A 174 2.38 -1.77 28.72
CA ARG A 174 3.80 -2.07 29.01
C ARG A 174 4.25 -1.69 30.43
N PHE A 175 3.60 -0.71 31.06
CA PHE A 175 3.99 -0.19 32.38
C PHE A 175 2.99 -0.53 33.50
N SER A 176 1.87 -1.17 33.19
CA SER A 176 0.96 -1.71 34.21
C SER A 176 1.57 -2.94 34.87
N ARG A 177 1.50 -3.00 36.20
CA ARG A 177 1.86 -4.18 37.01
C ARG A 177 0.62 -4.62 37.79
#